data_AF-A0A522M255-F1
#
_entry.id   AF-A0A522M255-F1
#
_cell.length_a   1.000
_cell.length_b   1.000
_cell.length_c   1.000
_cell.angle_alpha   90.00
_cell.angle_beta   90.00
_cell.angle_gamma   90.00
#
_symmetry.space_group_name_H-M   'P 1'
#
loop_
_entity.id
_entity.type
_entity.pdbx_description
1 polymer ?
#
loop_
_entity_poly.entity_id
_entity_poly.type
_entity_poly.pdbx_seq_one_letter_code
_entity_poly.pdbx_strand_id
1 'polypeptide(L)' 'LLELSQGGKNPIALPNGQQRAFLEDGDTLTLRGWCERAGAARIGFGEVSGTVLPSPNPR' A
#
# COMPACT_ATOMS: atom_id res chain seq x y z
N LEU A 1 -0.37 3.24 -6.76
CA LEU A 1 -1.01 2.21 -7.62
C LEU A 1 -1.09 2.63 -9.07
N LEU A 2 -1.43 3.90 -9.37
CA LEU A 2 -1.47 4.43 -10.75
C LEU A 2 -0.27 3.99 -11.63
N GLU A 3 0.96 4.21 -11.16
CA GLU A 3 2.17 3.82 -11.90
C GLU A 3 2.36 2.30 -11.94
N LEU A 4 2.25 1.63 -10.78
CA LEU A 4 2.40 0.18 -10.64
C LEU A 4 1.43 -0.61 -11.55
N SER A 5 0.21 -0.10 -11.72
CA SER A 5 -0.81 -0.73 -12.56
C SER A 5 -0.91 -0.14 -13.97
N GLN A 6 -0.02 0.78 -14.35
CA GLN A 6 -0.02 1.48 -15.64
C GLN A 6 -1.37 2.13 -15.97
N GLY A 7 -1.93 2.88 -15.03
CA GLY A 7 -3.26 3.47 -15.17
C GLY A 7 -4.40 2.45 -15.04
N GLY A 8 -4.17 1.33 -14.35
CA GLY A 8 -5.13 0.24 -14.20
C GLY A 8 -5.16 -0.77 -15.35
N LYS A 9 -4.33 -0.59 -16.39
CA LYS A 9 -4.25 -1.50 -17.54
C LYS A 9 -3.61 -2.85 -17.20
N ASN A 10 -2.74 -2.87 -16.20
CA ASN A 10 -2.06 -4.08 -15.73
C ASN A 10 -2.18 -4.20 -14.20
N PRO A 11 -3.25 -4.79 -13.68
CA PRO A 11 -3.45 -4.95 -12.23
C PRO A 11 -2.29 -5.69 -11.55
N ILE A 12 -1.95 -5.30 -10.33
CA ILE A 12 -0.94 -5.99 -9.54
C ILE A 12 -1.53 -7.21 -8.85
N ALA A 13 -0.81 -8.33 -8.85
CA ALA A 13 -1.17 -9.51 -8.07
C ALA A 13 -0.62 -9.39 -6.65
N LEU A 14 -1.48 -9.63 -5.66
CA LEU A 14 -1.12 -9.68 -4.24
C LEU A 14 -0.82 -11.12 -3.80
N PRO A 15 0.01 -11.33 -2.76
CA PRO A 15 0.39 -12.67 -2.30
C PRO A 15 -0.77 -13.57 -1.87
N ASN A 16 -1.92 -12.97 -1.52
CA ASN A 16 -3.14 -13.68 -1.15
C ASN A 16 -4.01 -14.07 -2.36
N GLY A 17 -3.52 -13.89 -3.59
CA GLY A 17 -4.23 -14.21 -4.83
C GLY A 17 -5.19 -13.13 -5.33
N GLN A 18 -5.39 -12.03 -4.59
CA GLN A 18 -6.18 -10.90 -5.04
C GLN A 18 -5.44 -10.09 -6.10
N GLN A 19 -6.18 -9.30 -6.88
CA GLN A 19 -5.61 -8.32 -7.80
C GLN A 19 -6.08 -6.91 -7.47
N ARG A 20 -5.24 -5.91 -7.73
CA ARG A 20 -5.56 -4.50 -7.53
C ARG A 20 -5.11 -3.65 -8.72
N ALA A 21 -6.03 -2.89 -9.29
CA ALA A 21 -5.70 -1.78 -10.17
C ALA A 21 -5.52 -0.47 -9.39
N PHE A 22 -6.40 -0.24 -8.41
CA PHE A 22 -6.42 0.83 -7.42
C PHE A 22 -6.84 0.27 -6.06
N LEU A 23 -6.89 1.10 -5.03
CA LEU A 23 -7.40 0.70 -3.72
C LEU A 23 -8.90 0.47 -3.79
N GLU A 24 -9.37 -0.55 -3.07
CA GLU A 24 -10.77 -0.87 -2.85
C GLU A 24 -11.17 -0.55 -1.41
N ASP A 25 -12.47 -0.40 -1.16
CA ASP A 25 -13.00 -0.23 0.20
C ASP A 25 -12.60 -1.42 1.07
N GLY A 26 -12.10 -1.13 2.27
CA GLY A 26 -11.56 -2.12 3.20
C GLY A 26 -10.07 -2.39 3.04
N ASP A 27 -9.42 -1.93 1.97
CA ASP A 27 -7.97 -2.05 1.84
C ASP A 27 -7.25 -1.19 2.91
N THR A 28 -6.24 -1.76 3.57
CA THR A 28 -5.32 -1.04 4.45
C THR A 28 -3.95 -0.92 3.78
N LEU A 29 -3.43 0.30 3.68
CA LEU A 29 -2.07 0.58 3.23
C LEU A 29 -1.18 0.89 4.44
N THR A 30 -0.01 0.26 4.50
CA THR A 30 1.02 0.53 5.52
C THR A 30 2.33 0.91 4.83
N LEU A 31 2.87 2.07 5.18
CA LEU A 31 4.19 2.53 4.75
C LEU A 31 5.20 2.36 5.89
N ARG A 32 6.39 1.86 5.54
CA ARG A 32 7.52 1.69 6.46
C ARG A 32 8.77 2.24 5.78
N GLY A 33 9.59 2.96 6.55
CA GLY A 33 10.85 3.54 6.07
C GLY A 33 11.91 3.49 7.15
N TRP A 34 13.16 3.30 6.74
CA TRP A 34 14.31 3.30 7.64
C TRP A 34 15.61 3.60 6.91
N CYS A 35 16.60 4.08 7.66
CA CYS A 35 17.98 4.16 7.24
C CYS A 35 18.77 3.00 7.85
N GLU A 36 19.66 2.41 7.06
CA GLU A 36 20.50 1.28 7.47
C GLU A 36 21.92 1.45 6.96
N ARG A 37 22.90 1.06 7.78
CA ARG A 37 24.33 1.04 7.45
C ARG A 37 24.97 -0.14 8.16
N ALA A 38 25.81 -0.90 7.44
CA ALA A 38 26.54 -2.02 8.01
C ALA A 38 27.31 -1.62 9.28
N GLY A 39 27.20 -2.45 10.33
CA GLY A 39 27.83 -2.20 11.63
C GLY A 39 27.16 -1.12 12.49
N ALA A 40 26.06 -0.52 12.04
CA ALA A 40 25.27 0.44 12.82
C ALA A 40 23.85 -0.08 13.06
N ALA A 41 23.23 0.38 14.15
CA ALA A 41 21.82 0.13 14.40
C ALA A 41 20.96 0.80 13.31
N ARG A 42 19.89 0.11 12.89
CA ARG A 42 18.88 0.64 11.99
C ARG A 42 18.08 1.76 12.69
N ILE A 43 17.80 2.84 11.95
CA ILE A 43 16.96 3.95 12.43
C ILE A 43 15.66 3.94 11.63
N GLY A 44 14.56 3.56 12.29
CA GLY A 44 13.24 3.45 11.68
C GLY A 44 12.32 4.61 12.03
N PHE A 45 11.37 4.89 11.13
CA PHE A 45 10.29 5.87 11.33
C PHE A 45 9.02 5.26 11.97
N GLY A 46 9.03 3.95 12.26
CA GLY A 46 7.82 3.22 12.63
C GLY A 46 6.94 2.91 11.41
N GLU A 47 5.63 2.91 11.61
CA GLU A 47 4.63 2.61 10.59
C GLU A 47 3.66 3.79 10.45
N VAL A 48 3.26 4.06 9.21
CA VAL A 48 2.12 4.93 8.90
C VAL A 48 1.10 4.09 8.16
N SER A 49 -0.09 3.93 8.74
CA SER A 49 -1.14 3.06 8.21
C SER A 49 -2.47 3.80 8.08
N GLY A 50 -3.24 3.44 7.08
CA GLY A 50 -4.60 3.93 6.87
C GLY A 50 -5.46 2.94 6.10
N THR A 51 -6.74 2.86 6.46
CA THR A 51 -7.74 2.00 5.81
C THR A 51 -8.70 2.84 5.00
N VAL A 52 -8.96 2.42 3.75
CA VAL A 52 -10.00 3.03 2.93
C VAL A 52 -11.35 2.56 3.44
N LEU A 53 -12.16 3.49 3.94
CA LEU A 53 -13.54 3.19 4.32
C LEU A 53 -14.46 3.42 3.13
N PRO A 54 -15.59 2.70 3.06
CA PRO A 54 -16.63 2.97 2.08
C PRO A 54 -17.04 4.44 2.06
N SER A 55 -17.38 4.93 0.88
CA SER A 55 -17.97 6.26 0.74
C SER A 55 -19.19 6.38 1.66
N PRO A 56 -19.31 7.45 2.47
CA PRO A 56 -20.50 7.67 3.29
C PRO A 56 -21.74 7.95 2.44
N ASN A 57 -21.57 8.29 1.15
CA ASN A 57 -22.63 8.37 0.16
C ASN A 57 -22.28 7.44 -1.02
N PRO A 58 -22.64 6.16 -0.96
CA PRO A 58 -22.57 5.29 -2.11
C PRO A 58 -23.60 5.76 -3.16
N ARG A 59 -23.21 5.74 -4.44
CA ARG A 59 -24.14 5.99 -5.56
C ARG A 59 -24.97 4.76 -5.86
#